data_AF-F3ZN53-F1
#
_entry.id   AF-F3ZN53-F1
#
_cell.length_a   1.000
_cell.length_b   1.000
_cell.length_c   1.000
_cell.angle_alpha   90.00
_cell.angle_beta   90.00
_cell.angle_gamma   90.00
#
_symmetry.space_group_name_H-M   'P 1'
#
loop_
_entity.id
_entity.type
_entity.pdbx_description
1 polymer ?
#
loop_
_entity_poly.entity_id
_entity_poly.type
_entity_poly.pdbx_seq_one_letter_code
_entity_poly.pdbx_strand_id
1 'polypeptide(L)'
;MALTLFTRRPEPAPTEEVLHPARCPETGESWTPEGVTVAERYYNLAGAVVLVYTADTSTSPGTYYAVACLGCHYATRQDSTYARYTLTAAAKVANTHASSCRALPRTIPARPDDDTVRERLHSWVRRARRQDEGVQIWIRDLDLMRLTLQRTTKWIEAVLHQLAEDQPDVLWIAHSQYSDAVAYSARQLPEA
;
A
#
# COMPACT_ATOMS: atom_id res chain seq x y z
N MET A 1 -25.61 -69.02 12.17
CA MET A 1 -24.66 -67.93 12.48
C MET A 1 -23.30 -68.29 11.92
N ALA A 2 -22.83 -67.55 10.92
CA ALA A 2 -21.43 -67.34 10.53
C ALA A 2 -21.44 -66.29 9.42
N LEU A 3 -20.87 -65.11 9.69
CA LEU A 3 -20.87 -63.94 8.81
C LEU A 3 -19.77 -64.04 7.75
N THR A 4 -20.14 -63.78 6.50
CA THR A 4 -19.26 -63.66 5.33
C THR A 4 -18.27 -62.51 5.47
N LEU A 5 -16.98 -62.79 5.27
CA LEU A 5 -15.92 -61.78 5.16
C LEU A 5 -15.96 -61.16 3.75
N PHE A 6 -16.39 -59.90 3.65
CA PHE A 6 -16.24 -59.11 2.42
C PHE A 6 -14.81 -58.57 2.33
N THR A 7 -14.02 -59.09 1.39
CA THR A 7 -12.77 -58.47 0.94
C THR A 7 -13.09 -57.15 0.24
N ARG A 8 -12.78 -56.01 0.86
CA ARG A 8 -12.77 -54.72 0.15
C ARG A 8 -11.54 -54.64 -0.75
N ARG A 9 -11.79 -54.46 -2.05
CA ARG A 9 -10.79 -54.10 -3.05
C ARG A 9 -10.38 -52.64 -2.79
N PRO A 10 -9.09 -52.28 -2.80
CA PRO A 10 -8.67 -50.88 -2.70
C PRO A 10 -9.28 -50.09 -3.87
N GLU A 11 -9.96 -49.00 -3.53
CA GLU A 11 -10.42 -48.00 -4.48
C GLU A 11 -9.18 -47.37 -5.15
N PRO A 12 -9.15 -47.19 -6.48
CA PRO A 12 -8.03 -46.53 -7.11
C PRO A 12 -7.97 -45.09 -6.59
N ALA A 13 -6.79 -44.69 -6.12
CA ALA A 13 -6.54 -43.35 -5.61
C ALA A 13 -7.01 -42.30 -6.65
N PRO A 14 -7.72 -41.24 -6.24
CA PRO A 14 -8.02 -40.16 -7.14
C PRO A 14 -6.69 -39.58 -7.61
N THR A 15 -6.54 -39.59 -8.93
CA THR A 15 -5.46 -39.02 -9.71
C THR A 15 -5.08 -37.64 -9.15
N GLU A 16 -3.79 -37.39 -9.00
CA GLU A 16 -3.15 -36.09 -8.72
C GLU A 16 -3.87 -34.96 -9.47
N GLU A 17 -4.89 -34.37 -8.86
CA GLU A 17 -5.23 -32.98 -9.11
C GLU A 17 -4.02 -32.20 -8.62
N VAL A 18 -3.32 -31.60 -9.58
CA VAL A 18 -2.25 -30.64 -9.37
C VAL A 18 -2.69 -29.70 -8.26
N LEU A 19 -2.17 -29.95 -7.06
CA LEU A 19 -2.28 -29.07 -5.92
C LEU A 19 -1.64 -27.75 -6.36
N HIS A 20 -2.45 -26.84 -6.88
CA HIS A 20 -2.17 -25.42 -6.70
C HIS A 20 -1.84 -25.27 -5.22
N PRO A 21 -0.63 -24.82 -4.84
CA PRO A 21 -0.28 -24.70 -3.45
C PRO A 21 -1.36 -23.82 -2.83
N ALA A 22 -2.14 -24.40 -1.92
CA ALA A 22 -3.09 -23.65 -1.12
C ALA A 22 -2.27 -22.51 -0.52
N ARG A 23 -2.56 -21.27 -0.96
CA ARG A 23 -1.90 -20.06 -0.45
C ARG A 23 -2.03 -20.13 1.06
N CYS A 24 -0.95 -20.43 1.76
CA CYS A 24 -0.91 -20.24 3.20
C CYS A 24 -1.45 -18.83 3.47
N PRO A 25 -2.34 -18.64 4.46
CA PRO A 25 -2.79 -17.31 4.79
C PRO A 25 -1.54 -16.50 5.14
N GLU A 26 -1.23 -15.48 4.35
CA GLU A 26 -0.17 -14.55 4.67
C GLU A 26 -0.48 -14.02 6.07
N THR A 27 0.41 -14.25 7.03
CA THR A 27 0.31 -13.66 8.36
C THR A 27 0.96 -12.29 8.32
N GLY A 28 0.68 -11.43 9.30
CA GLY A 28 1.32 -10.11 9.39
C GLY A 28 2.85 -10.17 9.36
N GLU A 29 3.42 -11.34 9.68
CA GLU A 29 4.86 -11.61 9.71
C GLU A 29 5.48 -11.68 8.30
N SER A 30 4.83 -12.36 7.35
CA SER A 30 5.36 -12.56 5.99
C SER A 30 4.76 -11.63 4.95
N TRP A 31 3.69 -10.89 5.28
CA TRP A 31 3.02 -10.02 4.33
C TRP A 31 3.89 -8.86 3.88
N THR A 32 3.97 -8.68 2.57
CA THR A 32 4.62 -7.56 1.89
C THR A 32 3.67 -7.04 0.83
N PRO A 33 3.04 -5.86 1.03
CA PRO A 33 2.13 -5.34 0.04
C PRO A 33 2.88 -4.90 -1.21
N GLU A 34 2.21 -5.04 -2.35
CA GLU A 34 2.75 -4.57 -3.62
C GLU A 34 3.04 -3.06 -3.58
N GLY A 35 4.18 -2.67 -4.14
CA GLY A 35 4.56 -1.26 -4.29
C GLY A 35 5.20 -0.62 -3.05
N VAL A 36 5.45 -1.41 -2.00
CA VAL A 36 6.30 -0.99 -0.88
C VAL A 36 7.38 -2.03 -0.61
N THR A 37 8.46 -1.57 0.00
CA THR A 37 9.50 -2.41 0.60
C THR A 37 9.40 -2.29 2.11
N VAL A 38 9.04 -3.38 2.79
CA VAL A 38 9.04 -3.43 4.26
C VAL A 38 10.48 -3.61 4.74
N ALA A 39 10.99 -2.61 5.45
CA ALA A 39 12.34 -2.61 6.00
C ALA A 39 12.39 -3.32 7.36
N GLU A 40 11.44 -3.02 8.25
CA GLU A 40 11.41 -3.59 9.61
C GLU A 40 9.97 -3.83 10.07
N ARG A 41 9.82 -4.74 11.04
CA ARG A 41 8.55 -5.09 11.67
C ARG A 41 8.71 -5.07 13.18
N TYR A 42 7.74 -4.48 13.87
CA TYR A 42 7.65 -4.45 15.32
C TYR A 42 6.33 -5.05 15.77
N TYR A 43 6.34 -5.82 16.83
CA TYR A 43 5.17 -6.52 17.35
C TYR A 43 4.80 -5.96 18.71
N ASN A 44 3.51 -5.70 18.94
CA ASN A 44 3.02 -5.43 20.29
C ASN A 44 2.77 -6.76 21.04
N LEU A 45 2.52 -6.67 22.35
CA LEU A 45 2.20 -7.83 23.19
C LEU A 45 0.91 -8.57 22.78
N ALA A 46 0.03 -7.90 22.03
CA ALA A 46 -1.21 -8.48 21.52
C ALA A 46 -1.07 -9.08 20.11
N GLY A 47 0.12 -9.04 19.49
CA GLY A 47 0.40 -9.55 18.14
C GLY A 47 0.08 -8.60 16.97
N ALA A 48 -0.33 -7.36 17.21
CA ALA A 48 -0.43 -6.36 16.14
C ALA A 48 0.95 -5.98 15.60
N VAL A 49 1.02 -5.81 14.29
CA VAL A 49 2.27 -5.54 13.56
C VAL A 49 2.35 -4.06 13.20
N VAL A 50 3.47 -3.44 13.54
CA VAL A 50 3.86 -2.09 13.11
C VAL A 50 4.96 -2.21 12.09
N LEU A 51 4.71 -1.72 10.88
CA LEU A 51 5.62 -1.79 9.75
C LEU A 51 6.42 -0.50 9.63
N VAL A 52 7.72 -0.64 9.39
CA VAL A 52 8.56 0.41 8.81
C VAL A 52 8.76 0.04 7.34
N TYR A 53 8.35 0.92 6.44
CA TYR A 53 8.37 0.65 5.01
C TYR A 53 8.81 1.88 4.22
N THR A 54 9.26 1.65 3.00
CA THR A 54 9.50 2.69 2.01
C THR A 54 8.69 2.38 0.75
N ALA A 55 8.29 3.41 0.02
CA ALA A 55 7.70 3.23 -1.31
C ALA A 55 8.83 3.23 -2.34
N ASP A 56 8.64 2.58 -3.48
CA ASP A 56 9.64 2.62 -4.56
C ASP A 56 9.89 4.09 -4.99
N THR A 57 11.03 4.63 -4.56
CA THR A 57 11.47 6.00 -4.83
C THR A 57 12.41 6.00 -6.01
N SER A 58 11.91 5.68 -7.21
CA SER A 58 12.70 5.72 -8.44
C SER A 58 13.29 7.10 -8.77
N THR A 59 12.82 8.18 -8.11
CA THR A 59 13.02 9.54 -8.62
C THR A 59 13.38 10.60 -7.56
N SER A 60 13.68 10.24 -6.31
CA SER A 60 14.06 11.22 -5.26
C SER A 60 15.40 10.88 -4.60
N PRO A 61 16.31 11.85 -4.41
CA PRO A 61 17.57 11.62 -3.72
C PRO A 61 17.28 11.45 -2.22
N GLY A 62 17.28 10.20 -1.77
CA GLY A 62 17.17 9.84 -0.35
C GLY A 62 16.00 8.90 -0.09
N THR A 63 16.31 7.66 0.30
CA THR A 63 15.33 6.72 0.85
C THR A 63 14.85 7.25 2.19
N TYR A 64 13.54 7.49 2.29
CA TYR A 64 12.86 7.80 3.54
C TYR A 64 11.85 6.71 3.88
N TYR A 65 11.44 6.69 5.14
CA TYR A 65 10.61 5.62 5.68
C TYR A 65 9.30 6.16 6.24
N ALA A 66 8.25 5.38 6.08
CA ALA A 66 6.96 5.56 6.71
C ALA A 66 6.73 4.45 7.73
N VAL A 67 5.90 4.75 8.73
CA VAL A 67 5.50 3.84 9.80
C VAL A 67 3.99 3.69 9.72
N ALA A 68 3.49 2.46 9.80
CA ALA A 68 2.06 2.21 9.94
C ALA A 68 1.79 0.98 10.78
N CYS A 69 0.73 1.04 11.59
CA CYS A 69 0.26 -0.09 12.37
C CYS A 69 -0.87 -0.81 11.62
N LEU A 70 -0.75 -2.12 11.42
CA LEU A 70 -1.82 -2.92 10.81
C LEU A 70 -2.99 -3.15 11.77
N GLY A 71 -2.77 -3.06 13.08
CA GLY A 71 -3.81 -3.24 14.09
C GLY A 71 -4.74 -2.04 14.28
N CYS A 72 -4.28 -0.82 13.96
CA CYS A 72 -5.05 0.41 14.15
C CYS A 72 -4.91 1.38 12.96
N HIS A 73 -5.40 2.62 13.11
CA HIS A 73 -5.32 3.64 12.05
C HIS A 73 -4.06 4.52 12.15
N TYR A 74 -3.06 4.12 12.95
CA TYR A 74 -1.83 4.88 13.11
C TYR A 74 -0.95 4.76 11.86
N ALA A 75 -0.61 5.91 11.28
CA ALA A 75 0.37 6.02 10.21
C ALA A 75 1.09 7.38 10.27
N THR A 76 2.40 7.38 10.04
CA THR A 76 3.23 8.60 10.00
C THR A 76 4.44 8.42 9.08
N ARG A 77 5.05 9.52 8.66
CA ARG A 77 6.19 9.53 7.71
C ARG A 77 7.19 10.67 7.95
N GLN A 78 6.95 11.50 8.96
CA GLN A 78 7.75 12.70 9.21
C GLN A 78 7.77 13.03 10.70
N ASP A 79 8.91 13.53 11.17
CA ASP A 79 9.10 13.94 12.56
C ASP A 79 8.65 15.39 12.81
N SER A 80 8.70 16.21 11.75
CA SER A 80 8.27 17.60 11.74
C SER A 80 7.70 17.95 10.36
N THR A 81 7.26 19.20 10.18
CA THR A 81 6.67 19.69 8.92
C THR A 81 7.55 19.44 7.69
N TYR A 82 8.88 19.35 7.85
CA TYR A 82 9.82 19.26 6.73
C TYR A 82 10.77 18.05 6.77
N ALA A 83 10.88 17.34 7.90
CA ALA A 83 11.85 16.26 8.05
C ALA A 83 11.21 14.88 7.92
N ARG A 84 11.50 14.18 6.82
CA ARG A 84 11.13 12.78 6.60
C ARG A 84 11.97 11.86 7.48
N TYR A 85 11.44 10.70 7.86
CA TYR A 85 12.17 9.76 8.70
C TYR A 85 13.33 9.09 7.95
N THR A 86 14.49 9.07 8.60
CA THR A 86 15.52 8.05 8.35
C THR A 86 15.06 6.69 8.89
N LEU A 87 15.74 5.61 8.52
CA LEU A 87 15.41 4.27 9.04
C LEU A 87 15.43 4.26 10.57
N THR A 88 16.48 4.79 11.19
CA THR A 88 16.64 4.85 12.65
C THR A 88 15.50 5.63 13.33
N ALA A 89 15.07 6.74 12.75
CA ALA A 89 13.97 7.53 13.30
C ALA A 89 12.63 6.78 13.19
N ALA A 90 12.36 6.17 12.03
CA ALA A 90 11.16 5.37 11.80
C ALA A 90 11.12 4.14 12.72
N ALA A 91 12.23 3.43 12.87
CA ALA A 91 12.43 2.32 13.79
C ALA A 91 12.07 2.69 15.25
N LYS A 92 12.59 3.82 15.73
CA LYS A 92 12.28 4.34 17.08
C LYS A 92 10.78 4.62 17.25
N VAL A 93 10.17 5.27 16.27
CA VAL A 93 8.73 5.59 16.30
C VAL A 93 7.89 4.32 16.26
N ALA A 94 8.22 3.37 15.38
CA ALA A 94 7.53 2.10 15.26
C ALA A 94 7.61 1.27 16.55
N ASN A 95 8.79 1.15 17.15
CA ASN A 95 8.97 0.47 18.43
C ASN A 95 8.18 1.15 19.58
N THR A 96 8.18 2.48 19.62
CA THR A 96 7.43 3.25 20.61
C THR A 96 5.92 3.07 20.45
N HIS A 97 5.43 3.02 19.21
CA HIS A 97 4.03 2.72 18.96
C HIS A 97 3.70 1.27 19.33
N ALA A 98 4.52 0.30 18.93
CA ALA A 98 4.31 -1.12 19.22
C ALA A 98 4.25 -1.39 20.74
N SER A 99 5.08 -0.73 21.55
CA SER A 99 5.08 -0.93 23.01
C SER A 99 3.84 -0.39 23.72
N SER A 100 3.12 0.57 23.12
CA SER A 100 1.95 1.23 23.72
C SER A 100 0.63 0.85 23.06
N CYS A 101 0.66 0.34 21.84
CA CYS A 101 -0.53 0.00 21.07
C CYS A 101 -1.24 -1.22 21.68
N ARG A 102 -2.54 -1.08 21.94
CA ARG A 102 -3.42 -2.14 22.47
C ARG A 102 -4.35 -2.73 21.41
N ALA A 103 -4.13 -2.40 20.14
CA ALA A 103 -4.92 -2.98 19.07
C ALA A 103 -4.63 -4.48 18.96
N LEU A 104 -5.68 -5.25 18.69
CA LEU A 104 -5.56 -6.65 18.33
C LEU A 104 -5.00 -6.79 16.91
N PRO A 105 -4.43 -7.95 16.56
CA PRO A 105 -4.03 -8.24 15.19
C PRO A 105 -5.27 -8.13 14.30
N ARG A 106 -5.24 -7.25 13.30
CA ARG A 106 -6.25 -7.25 12.24
C ARG A 106 -5.85 -8.27 11.19
N THR A 107 -6.85 -8.84 10.53
CA THR A 107 -6.63 -9.54 9.25
C THR A 107 -5.90 -8.59 8.30
N ILE A 108 -4.90 -9.11 7.61
CA ILE A 108 -4.17 -8.36 6.59
C ILE A 108 -5.15 -7.74 5.59
N PRO A 109 -4.95 -6.47 5.22
CA PRO A 109 -5.79 -5.84 4.21
C PRO A 109 -5.75 -6.63 2.90
N ALA A 110 -6.92 -7.08 2.43
CA ALA A 110 -7.03 -7.68 1.11
C ALA A 110 -6.54 -6.70 0.04
N ARG A 111 -5.89 -7.22 -1.01
CA ARG A 111 -5.49 -6.41 -2.15
C ARG A 111 -6.76 -5.87 -2.83
N PRO A 112 -6.95 -4.53 -2.91
CA PRO A 112 -8.09 -3.96 -3.60
C PRO A 112 -8.01 -4.25 -5.11
N ASP A 113 -9.16 -4.34 -5.77
CA ASP A 113 -9.24 -4.37 -7.23
C ASP A 113 -8.77 -3.05 -7.87
N ASP A 114 -8.42 -3.09 -9.14
CA ASP A 114 -7.84 -1.95 -9.86
C ASP A 114 -8.81 -0.75 -9.92
N ASP A 115 -10.12 -0.99 -10.09
CA ASP A 115 -11.12 0.07 -10.23
C ASP A 115 -11.30 0.82 -8.92
N THR A 116 -11.40 0.10 -7.80
CA THR A 116 -11.41 0.69 -6.45
C THR A 116 -10.17 1.57 -6.22
N VAL A 117 -8.99 1.14 -6.66
CA VAL A 117 -7.77 1.93 -6.49
C VAL A 117 -7.79 3.17 -7.39
N ARG A 118 -8.24 3.06 -8.65
CA ARG A 118 -8.41 4.20 -9.57
C ARG A 118 -9.36 5.24 -8.97
N GLU A 119 -10.52 4.82 -8.48
CA GLU A 119 -11.49 5.71 -7.84
C GLU A 119 -10.91 6.43 -6.62
N ARG A 120 -10.13 5.73 -5.78
CA ARG A 120 -9.45 6.34 -4.63
C ARG A 120 -8.43 7.38 -5.07
N LEU A 121 -7.64 7.10 -6.10
CA LEU A 121 -6.67 8.06 -6.66
C LEU A 121 -7.37 9.26 -7.28
N HIS A 122 -8.42 9.05 -8.08
CA HIS A 122 -9.21 10.13 -8.66
C HIS A 122 -9.84 11.01 -7.57
N SER A 123 -10.41 10.38 -6.54
CA SER A 123 -10.96 11.09 -5.38
C SER A 123 -9.90 11.89 -4.62
N TRP A 124 -8.69 11.33 -4.47
CA TRP A 124 -7.57 12.03 -3.85
C TRP A 124 -7.15 13.27 -4.67
N VAL A 125 -7.00 13.15 -5.99
CA VAL A 125 -6.70 14.29 -6.87
C VAL A 125 -7.78 15.36 -6.79
N ARG A 126 -9.06 14.99 -6.87
CA ARG A 126 -10.17 15.96 -6.81
C ARG A 126 -10.22 16.70 -5.47
N ARG A 127 -9.94 16.02 -4.36
CA ARG A 127 -9.86 16.66 -3.04
C ARG A 127 -8.66 17.58 -2.87
N ALA A 128 -7.60 17.40 -3.66
CA ALA A 128 -6.44 18.28 -3.62
C ALA A 128 -6.68 19.62 -4.32
N ARG A 129 -7.70 19.73 -5.19
CA ARG A 129 -8.06 20.96 -5.90
C ARG A 129 -8.49 22.06 -4.94
N ARG A 130 -8.13 23.30 -5.26
CA ARG A 130 -8.52 24.51 -4.52
C ARG A 130 -9.29 25.48 -5.41
N GLN A 131 -9.93 26.46 -4.80
CA GLN A 131 -10.72 27.48 -5.50
C GLN A 131 -9.85 28.58 -6.12
N ASP A 132 -8.66 28.83 -5.60
CA ASP A 132 -7.83 30.00 -5.87
C ASP A 132 -6.60 29.70 -6.74
N GLU A 133 -6.11 28.45 -6.73
CA GLU A 133 -4.94 28.05 -7.49
C GLU A 133 -4.97 26.57 -7.89
N GLY A 134 -4.13 26.23 -8.87
CA GLY A 134 -3.75 24.85 -9.13
C GLY A 134 -2.77 24.34 -8.06
N VAL A 135 -2.94 23.11 -7.62
CA VAL A 135 -2.11 22.51 -6.55
C VAL A 135 -1.20 21.46 -7.15
N GLN A 136 0.10 21.61 -6.96
CA GLN A 136 1.06 20.56 -7.30
C GLN A 136 0.87 19.38 -6.35
N ILE A 137 0.64 18.20 -6.93
CA ILE A 137 0.50 16.95 -6.19
C ILE A 137 1.76 16.11 -6.36
N TRP A 138 2.22 15.50 -5.27
CA TRP A 138 3.38 14.64 -5.30
C TRP A 138 2.99 13.20 -5.02
N ILE A 139 3.54 12.26 -5.79
CA ILE A 139 3.29 10.82 -5.56
C ILE A 139 3.78 10.40 -4.17
N ARG A 140 4.85 11.02 -3.66
CA ARG A 140 5.26 10.83 -2.26
C ARG A 140 4.13 11.15 -1.29
N ASP A 141 3.18 12.05 -1.59
CA ASP A 141 2.05 12.32 -0.68
C ASP A 141 1.10 11.14 -0.47
N LEU A 142 1.23 10.09 -1.30
CA LEU A 142 0.54 8.83 -1.14
C LEU A 142 1.24 7.84 -0.19
N ASP A 143 2.42 8.13 0.37
CA ASP A 143 3.20 7.18 1.19
C ASP A 143 2.35 6.47 2.25
N LEU A 144 1.54 7.24 3.00
CA LEU A 144 0.69 6.69 4.07
C LEU A 144 -0.46 5.84 3.54
N MET A 145 -0.83 6.02 2.26
CA MET A 145 -1.85 5.24 1.58
C MET A 145 -1.27 4.01 0.87
N ARG A 146 0.05 3.91 0.69
CA ARG A 146 0.67 2.85 -0.14
C ARG A 146 0.30 1.44 0.30
N LEU A 147 0.24 1.20 1.62
CA LEU A 147 -0.17 -0.10 2.17
C LEU A 147 -1.61 -0.48 1.81
N THR A 148 -2.51 0.49 1.64
CA THR A 148 -3.92 0.24 1.31
C THR A 148 -4.20 0.29 -0.19
N LEU A 149 -3.35 0.95 -0.97
CA LEU A 149 -3.40 0.93 -2.43
C LEU A 149 -2.83 -0.38 -2.99
N GLN A 150 -1.73 -0.88 -2.41
CA GLN A 150 -1.01 -2.07 -2.86
C GLN A 150 -0.71 -2.01 -4.38
N ARG A 151 -0.09 -0.92 -4.84
CA ARG A 151 0.29 -0.70 -6.25
C ARG A 151 1.66 -0.05 -6.34
N THR A 152 2.42 -0.47 -7.36
CA THR A 152 3.73 0.10 -7.69
C THR A 152 3.63 1.58 -8.07
N THR A 153 4.73 2.33 -7.92
CA THR A 153 4.81 3.73 -8.38
C THR A 153 4.46 3.85 -9.86
N LYS A 154 5.00 2.96 -10.71
CA LYS A 154 4.70 2.93 -12.15
C LYS A 154 3.21 2.77 -12.46
N TRP A 155 2.50 1.92 -11.70
CA TRP A 155 1.06 1.74 -11.90
C TRP A 155 0.29 3.01 -11.52
N ILE A 156 0.66 3.66 -10.41
CA ILE A 156 0.04 4.92 -9.98
C ILE A 156 0.30 6.03 -11.01
N GLU A 157 1.53 6.14 -11.51
CA GLU A 157 1.89 7.10 -12.58
C GLU A 157 1.05 6.89 -13.83
N ALA A 158 0.87 5.64 -14.27
CA ALA A 158 0.04 5.31 -15.43
C ALA A 158 -1.43 5.75 -15.22
N VAL A 159 -1.99 5.54 -14.02
CA VAL A 159 -3.36 6.00 -13.71
C VAL A 159 -3.46 7.52 -13.70
N LEU A 160 -2.48 8.22 -13.14
CA LEU A 160 -2.46 9.69 -13.15
C LEU A 160 -2.28 10.24 -14.57
N HIS A 161 -1.47 9.59 -15.41
CA HIS A 161 -1.37 9.89 -16.84
C HIS A 161 -2.72 9.77 -17.54
N GLN A 162 -3.39 8.63 -17.40
CA GLN A 162 -4.70 8.41 -18.00
C GLN A 162 -5.72 9.46 -17.50
N LEU A 163 -5.72 9.78 -16.20
CA LEU A 163 -6.63 10.80 -15.65
C LEU A 163 -6.38 12.19 -16.27
N ALA A 164 -5.12 12.56 -16.53
CA ALA A 164 -4.80 13.83 -17.15
C ALA A 164 -5.20 13.89 -18.64
N GLU A 165 -5.14 12.75 -19.34
CA GLU A 165 -5.62 12.63 -20.72
C GLU A 165 -7.16 12.68 -20.79
N ASP A 166 -7.84 11.94 -19.93
CA ASP A 166 -9.31 11.84 -19.92
C ASP A 166 -9.98 13.10 -19.35
N GLN A 167 -9.36 13.73 -18.36
CA GLN A 167 -9.91 14.86 -17.62
C GLN A 167 -8.85 15.98 -17.40
N PRO A 168 -8.44 16.67 -18.48
CA PRO A 168 -7.41 17.73 -18.40
C PRO A 168 -7.82 18.93 -17.52
N ASP A 169 -9.13 19.12 -17.30
CA ASP A 169 -9.68 20.13 -16.39
C ASP A 169 -9.58 19.74 -14.91
N VAL A 170 -9.22 18.49 -14.61
CA VAL A 170 -9.02 17.97 -13.24
C VAL A 170 -7.55 17.87 -12.92
N LEU A 171 -6.76 17.31 -13.83
CA LEU A 171 -5.33 17.05 -13.62
C LEU A 171 -4.54 17.47 -14.86
N TRP A 172 -3.43 18.16 -14.62
CA TRP A 172 -2.47 18.52 -15.63
C TRP A 172 -1.12 17.89 -15.34
N ILE A 173 -0.41 17.49 -16.40
CA ILE A 173 0.93 16.93 -16.32
C ILE A 173 1.92 17.84 -17.04
N ALA A 174 3.02 18.17 -16.36
CA ALA A 174 4.15 18.86 -16.95
C ALA A 174 5.40 17.97 -16.87
N HIS A 175 6.06 17.78 -18.00
CA HIS A 175 7.33 17.07 -18.06
C HIS A 175 8.47 18.07 -17.85
N SER A 176 9.44 17.71 -17.01
CA SER A 176 10.67 18.48 -16.88
C SER A 176 11.46 18.42 -18.18
N GLN A 177 12.02 19.56 -18.61
CA GLN A 177 12.93 19.62 -19.76
C GLN A 177 14.36 19.16 -19.40
N TYR A 178 14.65 19.04 -18.10
CA TYR A 178 16.00 18.78 -17.58
C TYR A 178 16.11 17.41 -16.90
N SER A 179 15.01 16.68 -16.77
CA SER A 179 14.95 15.36 -16.14
C SER A 179 13.72 14.58 -16.60
N ASP A 180 13.72 13.26 -16.40
CA ASP A 180 12.52 12.42 -16.62
C ASP A 180 11.45 12.63 -15.52
N ALA A 181 11.55 13.70 -14.73
CA ALA A 181 10.61 13.99 -13.67
C ALA A 181 9.29 14.51 -14.25
N VAL A 182 8.21 13.87 -13.84
CA VAL A 182 6.85 14.26 -14.18
C VAL A 182 6.25 15.04 -13.00
N ALA A 183 5.80 16.26 -13.26
CA ALA A 183 5.07 17.08 -12.31
C ALA A 183 3.57 16.94 -12.56
N TYR A 184 2.82 16.62 -11.51
CA TYR A 184 1.38 16.48 -11.54
C TYR A 184 0.76 17.69 -10.83
N SER A 185 -0.24 18.32 -11.43
CA SER A 185 -0.91 19.49 -10.87
C SER A 185 -2.42 19.35 -10.97
N ALA A 186 -3.08 19.26 -9.82
CA ALA A 186 -4.53 19.33 -9.72
C ALA A 186 -4.98 20.75 -10.11
N ARG A 187 -5.90 20.86 -11.08
CA ARG A 187 -6.40 22.14 -11.58
C ARG A 187 -7.33 22.82 -10.56
N GLN A 188 -7.39 24.14 -10.61
CA GLN A 188 -8.33 24.94 -9.83
C GLN A 188 -9.77 24.47 -10.06
N LEU A 189 -10.63 24.57 -9.04
CA LEU A 189 -12.07 24.34 -9.19
C LEU A 189 -12.67 25.41 -10.11
N PRO A 190 -13.65 25.07 -10.97
CA PRO A 190 -14.36 26.07 -11.75
C PRO A 190 -15.05 27.07 -10.80
N GLU A 191 -15.10 28.34 -11.21
CA GLU A 191 -15.90 29.35 -10.53
C GLU A 191 -17.39 28.94 -10.59
N ALA A 192 -18.07 29.07 -9.46
CA ALA A 192 -19.47 28.64 -9.27
C ALA A 192 -20.47 29.68 -9.77
#